data_AF-A0A3M2RE22-F1
#
_entry.id   AF-A0A3M2RE22-F1
#
_cell.length_a   1.000
_cell.length_b   1.000
_cell.length_c   1.000
_cell.angle_alpha   90.00
_cell.angle_beta   90.00
_cell.angle_gamma   90.00
#
_symmetry.space_group_name_H-M   'P 1'
#
loop_
_entity.id
_entity.type
_entity.pdbx_description
1 polymer ?
#
loop_
_entity_poly.entity_id
_entity_poly.type
_entity_poly.pdbx_seq_one_letter_code
_entity_poly.pdbx_strand_id
1 'polypeptide(L)'
;MNDKLVEQAKKNFGDAVGDTSKPLSPAQASLALEDLFDDIEMGASGYRAVSTVLLTYKHYEPAEATCLKAIEKAEDPLEKVNSYAAMGRILIKGNPEKAYEYANLCIENLDQSMPTWVQRWSNVTKARIEVKLKRFEEAAQTYTQAKLVDPNGLTIGDVLDEEIAIFSKDEERKGFMDTLKKWSPLERLTWMAWQHETMGPDRHRVIRDAAIKAGETGFLIQMYEESIKYLDNVNAAAPLRCDLAIAHLEVHDDPAAARKVLDEVLDSGSTGWPYAVTDELPESTLERAIGHQSEMIYRLFRQSRDPEEKRELLESLEGLLTRPLPLDVPPNSDTFLFLRLVTMARMYLKMGPAREAHKNLQGVIDTCIEALSDKVGWNDSPNLIFLATALSIMAGAVKNGDKLIRMARILVSAEFSRLTPDPEDESEDDESGDESESEGSDDNAEPAEEDSDDEELEFPTTEGDLLGEFGIRTCDGPCIPNKHFYWWGDRSAYQCLICFDGFLCEECYEKRQAANKGESLNCRHFCGQDHEYIKVPIEGWKGVKDGKVMIEGEEPVEFQELLRQIREELCKEAWDSFWYG
;
A
#
# COMPACT_ATOMS: atom_id res chain seq x y z
N MET A 1 -14.28 -30.87 -27.06
CA MET A 1 -14.60 -30.36 -25.70
C MET A 1 -15.13 -28.94 -25.79
N ASN A 2 -14.44 -28.05 -26.51
CA ASN A 2 -14.91 -26.67 -26.78
C ASN A 2 -16.34 -26.61 -27.39
N ASP A 3 -16.63 -27.40 -28.43
CA ASP A 3 -17.97 -27.41 -29.06
C ASP A 3 -19.11 -27.81 -28.10
N LYS A 4 -18.86 -28.75 -27.18
CA LYS A 4 -19.84 -29.18 -26.16
C LYS A 4 -20.09 -28.06 -25.14
N LEU A 5 -19.05 -27.34 -24.74
CA LEU A 5 -19.16 -26.20 -23.82
C LEU A 5 -19.94 -25.05 -24.47
N VAL A 6 -19.66 -24.73 -25.73
CA VAL A 6 -20.39 -23.69 -26.48
C VAL A 6 -21.87 -24.04 -26.62
N GLU A 7 -22.18 -25.28 -27.00
CA GLU A 7 -23.57 -25.73 -27.14
C GLU A 7 -24.31 -25.67 -25.80
N GLN A 8 -23.69 -26.16 -24.72
CA GLN A 8 -24.30 -26.16 -23.39
C GLN A 8 -24.45 -24.75 -22.82
N ALA A 9 -23.46 -23.87 -22.97
CA ALA A 9 -23.55 -22.47 -22.53
C ALA A 9 -24.71 -21.74 -23.22
N LYS A 10 -24.84 -21.90 -24.54
CA LYS A 10 -25.95 -21.30 -25.31
C LYS A 10 -27.30 -21.89 -24.93
N LYS A 11 -27.35 -23.19 -24.63
CA LYS A 11 -28.57 -23.84 -24.14
C LYS A 11 -28.99 -23.30 -22.77
N ASN A 12 -28.04 -23.05 -21.88
CA ASN A 12 -28.31 -22.60 -20.51
C ASN A 12 -28.69 -21.12 -20.46
N PHE A 13 -27.92 -20.24 -21.12
CA PHE A 13 -28.03 -18.78 -20.94
C PHE A 13 -28.04 -17.98 -22.25
N GLY A 14 -28.14 -18.64 -23.41
CA GLY A 14 -28.41 -18.00 -24.71
C GLY A 14 -27.40 -16.90 -25.05
N ASP A 15 -27.91 -15.67 -25.18
CA ASP A 15 -27.15 -14.51 -25.62
C ASP A 15 -26.10 -14.04 -24.59
N ALA A 16 -26.21 -14.46 -23.31
CA ALA A 16 -25.24 -14.12 -22.27
C ALA A 16 -23.84 -14.70 -22.52
N VAL A 17 -23.71 -15.66 -23.44
CA VAL A 17 -22.44 -16.29 -23.81
C VAL A 17 -21.56 -15.36 -24.66
N GLY A 18 -22.16 -14.39 -25.37
CA GLY A 18 -21.42 -13.48 -26.25
C GLY A 18 -20.87 -14.17 -27.51
N ASP A 19 -19.75 -13.66 -28.03
CA ASP A 19 -19.11 -14.23 -29.21
C ASP A 19 -18.45 -15.58 -28.89
N THR A 20 -18.74 -16.56 -29.74
CA THR A 20 -18.20 -17.93 -29.65
C THR A 20 -17.44 -18.31 -30.91
N SER A 21 -17.01 -17.32 -31.70
CA SER A 21 -16.17 -17.53 -32.88
C SER A 21 -14.74 -17.93 -32.50
N LYS A 22 -14.28 -17.48 -31.31
CA LYS A 22 -13.02 -17.84 -30.65
C LYS A 22 -13.25 -18.91 -29.56
N PRO A 23 -12.19 -19.56 -29.04
CA PRO A 23 -12.28 -20.40 -27.85
C PRO A 23 -12.89 -19.64 -26.67
N LEU A 24 -13.74 -20.30 -25.88
CA LEU A 24 -14.40 -19.67 -24.75
C LEU A 24 -13.38 -19.25 -23.69
N SER A 25 -13.51 -18.03 -23.19
CA SER A 25 -12.82 -17.61 -21.97
C SER A 25 -13.32 -18.40 -20.75
N PRO A 26 -12.59 -18.45 -19.62
CA PRO A 26 -13.07 -19.09 -18.39
C PRO A 26 -14.43 -18.55 -17.93
N ALA A 27 -14.65 -17.23 -18.07
CA ALA A 27 -15.93 -16.60 -17.76
C ALA A 27 -17.07 -17.12 -18.64
N GLN A 28 -16.85 -17.27 -19.95
CA GLN A 28 -17.86 -17.83 -20.86
C GLN A 28 -18.06 -19.33 -20.65
N ALA A 29 -16.99 -20.08 -20.39
CA ALA A 29 -17.05 -21.51 -20.13
C ALA A 29 -17.85 -21.82 -18.85
N SER A 30 -17.84 -20.94 -17.85
CA SER A 30 -18.61 -21.10 -16.61
C SER A 30 -20.13 -21.21 -16.85
N LEU A 31 -20.65 -20.56 -17.90
CA LEU A 31 -22.07 -20.61 -18.30
C LEU A 31 -22.49 -22.01 -18.79
N ALA A 32 -21.54 -22.85 -19.19
CA ALA A 32 -21.79 -24.22 -19.64
C ALA A 32 -21.91 -25.24 -18.51
N LEU A 33 -21.50 -24.91 -17.28
CA LEU A 33 -21.32 -25.89 -16.20
C LEU A 33 -22.63 -26.54 -15.77
N GLU A 34 -23.74 -25.81 -15.88
CA GLU A 34 -25.05 -26.35 -15.56
C GLU A 34 -25.42 -27.48 -16.55
N ASP A 35 -25.70 -28.67 -16.00
CA ASP A 35 -26.09 -29.89 -16.71
C ASP A 35 -25.14 -30.29 -17.85
N LEU A 36 -23.84 -30.01 -17.69
CA LEU A 36 -22.80 -30.33 -18.69
C LEU A 36 -22.61 -31.84 -18.90
N PHE A 37 -22.84 -32.62 -17.84
CA PHE A 37 -22.70 -34.07 -17.82
C PHE A 37 -24.08 -34.71 -17.79
N ASP A 38 -24.59 -35.09 -18.97
CA ASP A 38 -25.95 -35.61 -19.16
C ASP A 38 -26.22 -36.92 -18.38
N ASP A 39 -25.16 -37.61 -17.95
CA ASP A 39 -25.19 -38.84 -17.16
C ASP A 39 -25.15 -38.62 -15.64
N ILE A 40 -24.99 -37.38 -15.17
CA ILE A 40 -24.92 -37.01 -13.76
C ILE A 40 -26.04 -36.02 -13.44
N GLU A 41 -27.04 -36.47 -12.68
CA GLU A 41 -28.09 -35.55 -12.19
C GLU A 41 -27.49 -34.59 -11.16
N MET A 42 -27.69 -33.29 -11.39
CA MET A 42 -27.22 -32.27 -10.47
C MET A 42 -28.19 -32.08 -9.30
N GLY A 43 -27.69 -32.31 -8.09
CA GLY A 43 -28.39 -32.02 -6.85
C GLY A 43 -28.29 -30.55 -6.43
N ALA A 44 -28.96 -30.18 -5.34
CA ALA A 44 -28.95 -28.81 -4.80
C ALA A 44 -27.53 -28.25 -4.59
N SER A 45 -26.63 -29.04 -4.02
CA SER A 45 -25.23 -28.66 -3.81
C SER A 45 -24.47 -28.37 -5.10
N GLY A 46 -24.80 -29.08 -6.19
CA GLY A 46 -24.20 -28.85 -7.50
C GLY A 46 -24.65 -27.51 -8.08
N TYR A 47 -25.96 -27.24 -8.07
CA TYR A 47 -26.49 -25.95 -8.52
C TYR A 47 -25.93 -24.78 -7.69
N ARG A 48 -25.80 -24.92 -6.36
CA ARG A 48 -25.19 -23.89 -5.50
C ARG A 48 -23.70 -23.66 -5.82
N ALA A 49 -22.96 -24.72 -6.11
CA ALA A 49 -21.56 -24.61 -6.51
C ALA A 49 -21.45 -23.84 -7.83
N VAL A 50 -22.24 -24.21 -8.84
CA VAL A 50 -22.28 -23.53 -10.15
C VAL A 50 -22.68 -22.06 -10.00
N SER A 51 -23.70 -21.75 -9.18
CA SER A 51 -24.11 -20.36 -8.96
C SER A 51 -23.01 -19.52 -8.29
N THR A 52 -22.20 -20.12 -7.41
CA THR A 52 -21.06 -19.44 -6.79
C THR A 52 -19.96 -19.16 -7.82
N VAL A 53 -19.67 -20.10 -8.73
CA VAL A 53 -18.71 -19.88 -9.84
C VAL A 53 -19.20 -18.79 -10.78
N LEU A 54 -20.49 -18.77 -11.11
CA LEU A 54 -21.09 -17.72 -11.95
C LEU A 54 -20.98 -16.34 -11.28
N LEU A 55 -21.16 -16.27 -9.96
CA LEU A 55 -20.96 -15.04 -9.19
C LEU A 55 -19.51 -14.54 -9.26
N THR A 56 -18.52 -15.44 -9.16
CA THR A 56 -17.09 -15.09 -9.29
C THR A 56 -16.79 -14.40 -10.62
N TYR A 57 -17.45 -14.84 -11.70
CA TYR A 57 -17.34 -14.22 -13.03
C TYR A 57 -18.33 -13.07 -13.28
N LYS A 58 -18.98 -12.55 -12.23
CA LYS A 58 -19.95 -11.43 -12.28
C LYS A 58 -21.18 -11.70 -13.17
N HIS A 59 -21.51 -12.96 -13.42
CA HIS A 59 -22.74 -13.37 -14.13
C HIS A 59 -23.94 -13.38 -13.19
N TYR A 60 -24.37 -12.20 -12.71
CA TYR A 60 -25.36 -12.08 -11.64
C TYR A 60 -26.72 -12.72 -11.97
N GLU A 61 -27.29 -12.47 -13.17
CA GLU A 61 -28.58 -13.05 -13.57
C GLU A 61 -28.51 -14.58 -13.74
N PRO A 62 -27.51 -15.14 -14.46
CA PRO A 62 -27.29 -16.59 -14.47
C PRO A 62 -27.10 -17.19 -13.06
N ALA A 63 -26.30 -16.54 -12.21
CA ALA A 63 -26.06 -17.01 -10.85
C ALA A 63 -27.36 -17.05 -10.03
N GLU A 64 -28.21 -16.03 -10.12
CA GLU A 64 -29.51 -16.01 -9.44
C GLU A 64 -30.40 -17.15 -9.93
N ALA A 65 -30.54 -17.32 -11.25
CA ALA A 65 -31.37 -18.38 -11.84
C ALA A 65 -30.91 -19.79 -11.42
N THR A 66 -29.61 -20.06 -11.44
CA THR A 66 -29.03 -21.33 -11.01
C THR A 66 -29.18 -21.54 -9.50
N CYS A 67 -29.01 -20.50 -8.68
CA CYS A 67 -29.16 -20.62 -7.23
C CYS A 67 -30.62 -20.87 -6.81
N LEU A 68 -31.61 -20.35 -7.56
CA LEU A 68 -33.02 -20.69 -7.31
C LEU A 68 -33.28 -22.19 -7.47
N LYS A 69 -32.69 -22.83 -8.48
CA LYS A 69 -32.78 -24.30 -8.66
C LYS A 69 -32.15 -25.05 -7.49
N ALA A 70 -31.06 -24.54 -6.92
CA ALA A 70 -30.46 -25.09 -5.70
C ALA A 70 -31.45 -25.05 -4.52
N ILE A 71 -32.11 -23.91 -4.31
CA ILE A 71 -33.11 -23.72 -3.25
C ILE A 71 -34.31 -24.66 -3.44
N GLU A 72 -34.82 -24.81 -4.66
CA GLU A 72 -35.96 -25.67 -4.96
C GLU A 72 -35.66 -27.16 -4.73
N LYS A 73 -34.43 -27.59 -5.01
CA LYS A 73 -33.97 -28.98 -4.85
C LYS A 73 -33.42 -29.29 -3.45
N ALA A 74 -33.24 -28.29 -2.58
CA ALA A 74 -32.68 -28.47 -1.25
C ALA A 74 -33.70 -29.12 -0.30
N GLU A 75 -33.55 -30.43 -0.06
CA GLU A 75 -34.37 -31.18 0.90
C GLU A 75 -33.79 -31.14 2.31
N ASP A 76 -32.46 -31.14 2.43
CA ASP A 76 -31.80 -31.11 3.73
C ASP A 76 -31.69 -29.66 4.27
N PRO A 77 -31.91 -29.44 5.59
CA PRO A 77 -31.90 -28.09 6.17
C PRO A 77 -30.57 -27.35 5.99
N LEU A 78 -29.45 -28.07 5.98
CA LEU A 78 -28.12 -27.48 5.84
C LEU A 78 -27.92 -26.89 4.45
N GLU A 79 -28.24 -27.65 3.40
CA GLU A 79 -28.12 -27.21 2.02
C GLU A 79 -29.10 -26.09 1.70
N LYS A 80 -30.28 -26.09 2.33
CA LYS A 80 -31.25 -25.00 2.24
C LYS A 80 -30.70 -23.69 2.82
N VAL A 81 -30.10 -23.75 4.01
CA VAL A 81 -29.39 -22.61 4.63
C VAL A 81 -28.24 -22.10 3.76
N ASN A 82 -27.43 -23.02 3.24
CA ASN A 82 -26.31 -22.70 2.35
C ASN A 82 -26.78 -22.02 1.05
N SER A 83 -27.88 -22.49 0.48
CA SER A 83 -28.48 -21.94 -0.75
C SER A 83 -29.06 -20.55 -0.52
N TYR A 84 -29.71 -20.31 0.64
CA TYR A 84 -30.18 -18.96 1.00
C TYR A 84 -29.04 -17.96 1.18
N ALA A 85 -27.95 -18.34 1.85
CA ALA A 85 -26.82 -17.45 1.99
C ALA A 85 -26.07 -17.22 0.65
N ALA A 86 -25.99 -18.24 -0.22
CA ALA A 86 -25.49 -18.04 -1.58
C ALA A 86 -26.35 -17.03 -2.36
N MET A 87 -27.67 -17.15 -2.29
CA MET A 87 -28.60 -16.19 -2.90
C MET A 87 -28.44 -14.78 -2.34
N GLY A 88 -28.27 -14.65 -1.01
CA GLY A 88 -28.00 -13.36 -0.37
C GLY A 88 -26.75 -12.67 -0.95
N ARG A 89 -25.65 -13.42 -1.17
CA ARG A 89 -24.42 -12.89 -1.78
C ARG A 89 -24.61 -12.49 -3.25
N ILE A 90 -25.38 -13.27 -4.02
CA ILE A 90 -25.66 -12.96 -5.43
C ILE A 90 -26.44 -11.64 -5.56
N LEU A 91 -27.45 -11.46 -4.72
CA LEU A 91 -28.38 -10.34 -4.80
C LEU A 91 -27.84 -9.03 -4.20
N ILE A 92 -26.79 -9.08 -3.38
CA ILE A 92 -26.34 -7.93 -2.58
C ILE A 92 -26.04 -6.67 -3.40
N LYS A 93 -25.52 -6.82 -4.63
CA LYS A 93 -25.17 -5.69 -5.52
C LYS A 93 -26.36 -5.10 -6.27
N GLY A 94 -27.28 -5.95 -6.74
CA GLY A 94 -28.40 -5.51 -7.59
C GLY A 94 -29.70 -5.25 -6.82
N ASN A 95 -29.92 -5.96 -5.71
CA ASN A 95 -31.15 -5.91 -4.92
C ASN A 95 -30.87 -6.26 -3.44
N PRO A 96 -30.25 -5.33 -2.69
CA PRO A 96 -29.82 -5.59 -1.31
C PRO A 96 -31.00 -5.84 -0.35
N GLU A 97 -32.20 -5.32 -0.64
CA GLU A 97 -33.41 -5.62 0.12
C GLU A 97 -33.82 -7.09 -0.01
N LYS A 98 -33.86 -7.62 -1.24
CA LYS A 98 -34.16 -9.04 -1.48
C LYS A 98 -33.05 -9.94 -0.93
N ALA A 99 -31.78 -9.50 -1.02
CA ALA A 99 -30.67 -10.17 -0.35
C ALA A 99 -30.91 -10.29 1.16
N TYR A 100 -31.40 -9.23 1.80
CA TYR A 100 -31.69 -9.20 3.23
C TYR A 100 -32.85 -10.13 3.62
N GLU A 101 -33.86 -10.28 2.77
CA GLU A 101 -34.91 -11.29 2.95
C GLU A 101 -34.33 -12.70 2.99
N TYR A 102 -33.46 -13.05 2.05
CA TYR A 102 -32.78 -14.36 2.03
C TYR A 102 -31.82 -14.54 3.21
N ALA A 103 -31.15 -13.48 3.65
CA ALA A 103 -30.32 -13.52 4.85
C ALA A 103 -31.16 -13.84 6.10
N ASN A 104 -32.36 -13.26 6.24
CA ASN A 104 -33.25 -13.60 7.35
C ASN A 104 -33.78 -15.02 7.24
N LEU A 105 -34.15 -15.49 6.04
CA LEU A 105 -34.51 -16.90 5.83
C LEU A 105 -33.37 -17.84 6.22
N CYS A 106 -32.13 -17.46 5.92
CA CYS A 106 -30.95 -18.20 6.34
C CYS A 106 -30.90 -18.33 7.87
N ILE A 107 -30.99 -17.21 8.60
CA ILE A 107 -30.96 -17.18 10.07
C ILE A 107 -32.15 -17.92 10.70
N GLU A 108 -33.37 -17.77 10.17
CA GLU A 108 -34.58 -18.43 10.66
C GLU A 108 -34.55 -19.96 10.50
N ASN A 109 -33.81 -20.46 9.52
CA ASN A 109 -33.65 -21.89 9.26
C ASN A 109 -32.39 -22.49 9.91
N LEU A 110 -31.60 -21.71 10.66
CA LEU A 110 -30.50 -22.24 11.46
C LEU A 110 -31.04 -23.07 12.62
N ASP A 111 -30.44 -24.25 12.82
CA ASP A 111 -30.71 -25.12 13.96
C ASP A 111 -29.44 -25.33 14.79
N GLN A 112 -29.59 -25.58 16.10
CA GLN A 112 -28.47 -25.80 17.01
C GLN A 112 -27.66 -27.06 16.68
N SER A 113 -28.22 -28.01 15.94
CA SER A 113 -27.49 -29.20 15.47
C SER A 113 -26.56 -28.92 14.29
N MET A 114 -26.67 -27.76 13.63
CA MET A 114 -25.81 -27.40 12.51
C MET A 114 -24.40 -27.05 12.97
N PRO A 115 -23.38 -27.32 12.12
CA PRO A 115 -22.00 -26.93 12.43
C PRO A 115 -21.86 -25.42 12.73
N THR A 116 -21.02 -25.07 13.70
CA THR A 116 -20.83 -23.67 14.15
C THR A 116 -20.32 -22.78 13.02
N TRP A 117 -19.49 -23.32 12.11
CA TRP A 117 -19.00 -22.58 10.95
C TRP A 117 -20.11 -22.14 9.99
N VAL A 118 -21.20 -22.93 9.87
CA VAL A 118 -22.37 -22.57 9.05
C VAL A 118 -23.09 -21.40 9.70
N GLN A 119 -23.35 -21.50 11.01
CA GLN A 119 -23.99 -20.44 11.77
C GLN A 119 -23.20 -19.13 11.69
N ARG A 120 -21.88 -19.21 11.83
CA ARG A 120 -20.98 -18.06 11.68
C ARG A 120 -21.10 -17.44 10.30
N TRP A 121 -20.92 -18.23 9.25
CA TRP A 121 -20.90 -17.74 7.87
C TRP A 121 -22.26 -17.14 7.44
N SER A 122 -23.37 -17.72 7.90
CA SER A 122 -24.71 -17.15 7.72
C SER A 122 -24.84 -15.77 8.36
N ASN A 123 -24.32 -15.59 9.59
CA ASN A 123 -24.30 -14.28 10.24
C ASN A 123 -23.37 -13.29 9.50
N VAL A 124 -22.18 -13.72 9.06
CA VAL A 124 -21.28 -12.87 8.25
C VAL A 124 -21.97 -12.38 6.97
N THR A 125 -22.65 -13.27 6.25
CA THR A 125 -23.38 -12.91 5.03
C THR A 125 -24.49 -11.89 5.33
N LYS A 126 -25.24 -12.08 6.41
CA LYS A 126 -26.24 -11.10 6.86
C LYS A 126 -25.61 -9.75 7.19
N ALA A 127 -24.50 -9.73 7.92
CA ALA A 127 -23.80 -8.51 8.30
C ALA A 127 -23.30 -7.73 7.06
N ARG A 128 -22.73 -8.42 6.06
CA ARG A 128 -22.32 -7.81 4.78
C ARG A 128 -23.50 -7.11 4.09
N ILE A 129 -24.67 -7.76 4.05
CA ILE A 129 -25.89 -7.19 3.46
C ILE A 129 -26.39 -5.99 4.27
N GLU A 130 -26.33 -6.05 5.60
CA GLU A 130 -26.66 -4.92 6.48
C GLU A 130 -25.74 -3.71 6.21
N VAL A 131 -24.44 -3.93 6.00
CA VAL A 131 -23.50 -2.87 5.60
C VAL A 131 -23.91 -2.23 4.26
N LYS A 132 -24.24 -3.02 3.23
CA LYS A 132 -24.69 -2.49 1.94
C LYS A 132 -26.02 -1.73 2.04
N LEU A 133 -26.90 -2.11 2.97
CA LEU A 133 -28.11 -1.37 3.32
C LEU A 133 -27.86 -0.15 4.25
N LYS A 134 -26.61 0.17 4.56
CA LYS A 134 -26.20 1.26 5.47
C LYS A 134 -26.76 1.11 6.90
N ARG A 135 -27.01 -0.13 7.34
CA ARG A 135 -27.46 -0.52 8.68
C ARG A 135 -26.27 -0.90 9.54
N PHE A 136 -25.42 0.09 9.81
CA PHE A 136 -24.09 -0.12 10.40
C PHE A 136 -24.13 -0.63 11.84
N GLU A 137 -25.09 -0.18 12.65
CA GLU A 137 -25.22 -0.63 14.04
C GLU A 137 -25.66 -2.10 14.11
N GLU A 138 -26.61 -2.48 13.25
CA GLU A 138 -27.09 -3.86 13.11
C GLU A 138 -25.97 -4.76 12.59
N ALA A 139 -25.25 -4.33 11.55
CA ALA A 139 -24.13 -5.09 10.99
C ALA A 139 -23.06 -5.39 12.06
N ALA A 140 -22.67 -4.40 12.87
CA ALA A 140 -21.70 -4.58 13.93
C ALA A 140 -22.17 -5.60 15.00
N GLN A 141 -23.47 -5.60 15.34
CA GLN A 141 -24.05 -6.59 16.23
C GLN A 141 -24.05 -8.00 15.59
N THR A 142 -24.39 -8.09 14.31
CA THR A 142 -24.41 -9.36 13.57
C THR A 142 -23.00 -9.95 13.42
N TYR A 143 -21.97 -9.16 13.15
CA TYR A 143 -20.56 -9.62 13.17
C TYR A 143 -20.15 -10.13 14.55
N THR A 144 -20.54 -9.44 15.62
CA THR A 144 -20.29 -9.90 17.00
C THR A 144 -20.99 -11.24 17.24
N GLN A 145 -22.23 -11.40 16.79
CA GLN A 145 -22.97 -12.65 16.91
C GLN A 145 -22.32 -13.80 16.13
N ALA A 146 -21.77 -13.53 14.94
CA ALA A 146 -21.04 -14.52 14.15
C ALA A 146 -19.87 -15.14 14.94
N LYS A 147 -19.14 -14.32 15.69
CA LYS A 147 -18.03 -14.77 16.55
C LYS A 147 -18.53 -15.53 17.78
N LEU A 148 -19.65 -15.12 18.38
CA LEU A 148 -20.22 -15.77 19.56
C LEU A 148 -20.73 -17.20 19.28
N VAL A 149 -21.25 -17.46 18.07
CA VAL A 149 -21.74 -18.81 17.70
C VAL A 149 -20.61 -19.79 17.38
N ASP A 150 -19.41 -19.29 17.08
CA ASP A 150 -18.24 -20.10 16.76
C ASP A 150 -16.96 -19.55 17.43
N PRO A 151 -16.88 -19.57 18.78
CA PRO A 151 -15.82 -18.90 19.53
C PRO A 151 -14.43 -19.52 19.33
N ASN A 152 -14.35 -20.73 18.78
CA ASN A 152 -13.10 -21.43 18.50
C ASN A 152 -12.64 -21.27 17.04
N GLY A 153 -13.52 -20.83 16.14
CA GLY A 153 -13.13 -20.57 14.76
C GLY A 153 -12.41 -19.23 14.65
N LEU A 154 -11.33 -19.19 13.89
CA LEU A 154 -10.62 -17.94 13.61
C LEU A 154 -11.44 -17.10 12.62
N THR A 155 -11.63 -15.82 12.92
CA THR A 155 -12.19 -14.89 11.93
C THR A 155 -11.11 -14.61 10.90
N ILE A 156 -11.42 -14.84 9.62
CA ILE A 156 -10.52 -14.54 8.52
C ILE A 156 -10.39 -13.02 8.32
N GLY A 157 -9.27 -12.60 7.73
CA GLY A 157 -8.86 -11.20 7.69
C GLY A 157 -9.80 -10.29 6.91
N ASP A 158 -10.38 -10.75 5.80
CA ASP A 158 -11.39 -10.03 5.00
C ASP A 158 -12.62 -9.67 5.84
N VAL A 159 -13.14 -10.61 6.63
CA VAL A 159 -14.32 -10.39 7.50
C VAL A 159 -13.99 -9.41 8.62
N LEU A 160 -12.78 -9.48 9.18
CA LEU A 160 -12.33 -8.51 10.19
C LEU A 160 -12.19 -7.10 9.61
N ASP A 161 -11.66 -7.02 8.38
CA ASP A 161 -11.50 -5.75 7.67
C ASP A 161 -12.86 -5.11 7.33
N GLU A 162 -13.82 -5.90 6.87
CA GLU A 162 -15.20 -5.46 6.64
C GLU A 162 -15.89 -4.99 7.93
N GLU A 163 -15.71 -5.71 9.06
CA GLU A 163 -16.28 -5.33 10.35
C GLU A 163 -15.73 -3.98 10.83
N ILE A 164 -14.42 -3.78 10.75
CA ILE A 164 -13.80 -2.54 11.23
C ILE A 164 -14.03 -1.37 10.26
N ALA A 165 -14.16 -1.64 8.95
CA ALA A 165 -14.44 -0.65 7.91
C ALA A 165 -15.74 0.14 8.15
N ILE A 166 -16.71 -0.45 8.87
CA ILE A 166 -17.92 0.24 9.36
C ILE A 166 -17.57 1.53 10.11
N PHE A 167 -16.45 1.53 10.84
CA PHE A 167 -16.01 2.62 11.71
C PHE A 167 -14.84 3.43 11.12
N SER A 168 -14.33 3.07 9.95
CA SER A 168 -13.14 3.69 9.34
C SER A 168 -13.44 4.98 8.58
N LYS A 169 -14.66 5.12 8.04
CA LYS A 169 -15.05 6.21 7.12
C LYS A 169 -15.48 7.51 7.82
N ASP A 170 -15.81 7.45 9.11
CA ASP A 170 -16.12 8.65 9.91
C ASP A 170 -14.82 9.36 10.30
N GLU A 171 -14.78 10.71 10.22
CA GLU A 171 -13.63 11.50 10.65
C GLU A 171 -13.31 11.25 12.13
N GLU A 172 -14.33 11.02 12.96
CA GLU A 172 -14.15 10.74 14.39
C GLU A 172 -13.77 9.27 14.65
N ARG A 173 -13.92 8.39 13.66
CA ARG A 173 -13.69 6.94 13.75
C ARG A 173 -14.32 6.31 15.00
N LYS A 174 -15.52 6.78 15.34
CA LYS A 174 -16.26 6.34 16.54
C LYS A 174 -16.47 4.84 16.51
N GLY A 175 -16.14 4.16 17.60
CA GLY A 175 -16.31 2.71 17.72
C GLY A 175 -15.15 1.87 17.16
N PHE A 176 -14.20 2.45 16.42
CA PHE A 176 -13.06 1.72 15.85
C PHE A 176 -12.24 1.01 16.95
N MET A 177 -11.77 1.77 17.94
CA MET A 177 -10.98 1.20 19.04
C MET A 177 -11.81 0.27 19.94
N ASP A 178 -13.11 0.54 20.12
CA ASP A 178 -14.00 -0.31 20.91
C ASP A 178 -14.23 -1.66 20.24
N THR A 179 -14.31 -1.70 18.92
CA THR A 179 -14.41 -2.93 18.13
C THR A 179 -13.14 -3.76 18.27
N LEU A 180 -11.96 -3.15 18.10
CA LEU A 180 -10.68 -3.85 18.31
C LEU A 180 -10.54 -4.43 19.73
N LYS A 181 -11.01 -3.72 20.76
CA LYS A 181 -10.99 -4.23 22.15
C LYS A 181 -11.88 -5.45 22.38
N LYS A 182 -12.92 -5.64 21.56
CA LYS A 182 -13.80 -6.82 21.62
C LYS A 182 -13.20 -8.03 20.91
N TRP A 183 -12.26 -7.80 19.99
CA TRP A 183 -11.57 -8.87 19.29
C TRP A 183 -10.59 -9.58 20.21
N SER A 184 -10.48 -10.90 20.03
CA SER A 184 -9.45 -11.69 20.67
C SER A 184 -8.05 -11.24 20.22
N PRO A 185 -6.98 -11.55 20.98
CA PRO A 185 -5.61 -11.27 20.55
C PRO A 185 -5.25 -11.88 19.18
N LEU A 186 -5.76 -13.09 18.89
CA LEU A 186 -5.50 -13.75 17.60
C LEU A 186 -6.22 -13.04 16.45
N GLU A 187 -7.44 -12.55 16.64
CA GLU A 187 -8.13 -11.78 15.60
C GLU A 187 -7.43 -10.45 15.31
N ARG A 188 -6.96 -9.74 16.35
CA ARG A 188 -6.15 -8.53 16.17
C ARG A 188 -4.87 -8.81 15.37
N LEU A 189 -4.18 -9.91 15.68
CA LEU A 189 -3.02 -10.37 14.90
C LEU A 189 -3.41 -10.70 13.45
N THR A 190 -4.46 -11.50 13.24
CA THR A 190 -4.92 -11.90 11.91
C THR A 190 -5.23 -10.68 11.05
N TRP A 191 -5.95 -9.69 11.57
CA TRP A 191 -6.25 -8.47 10.83
C TRP A 191 -5.02 -7.62 10.54
N MET A 192 -4.12 -7.44 11.52
CA MET A 192 -2.88 -6.69 11.30
C MET A 192 -2.00 -7.34 10.21
N ALA A 193 -1.91 -8.67 10.19
CA ALA A 193 -1.05 -9.39 9.27
C ALA A 193 -1.71 -9.74 7.91
N TRP A 194 -3.03 -9.58 7.77
CA TRP A 194 -3.75 -9.98 6.56
C TRP A 194 -3.38 -9.09 5.36
N GLN A 195 -2.82 -9.65 4.28
CA GLN A 195 -2.33 -8.84 3.15
C GLN A 195 -1.38 -7.72 3.62
N HIS A 196 -0.46 -8.05 4.53
CA HIS A 196 0.39 -7.05 5.18
C HIS A 196 1.29 -6.32 4.18
N GLU A 197 1.84 -7.03 3.18
CA GLU A 197 2.69 -6.41 2.15
C GLU A 197 1.96 -5.34 1.33
N THR A 198 0.71 -5.59 0.95
CA THR A 198 -0.05 -4.69 0.06
C THR A 198 -0.92 -3.68 0.82
N MET A 199 -1.57 -4.10 1.90
CA MET A 199 -2.55 -3.29 2.65
C MET A 199 -2.05 -2.88 4.04
N GLY A 200 -0.96 -3.46 4.52
CA GLY A 200 -0.42 -3.20 5.85
C GLY A 200 -0.08 -1.73 6.11
N PRO A 201 0.70 -1.04 5.26
CA PRO A 201 1.08 0.36 5.51
C PRO A 201 -0.12 1.27 5.79
N ASP A 202 -1.17 1.16 4.99
CA ASP A 202 -2.40 1.93 5.17
C ASP A 202 -3.18 1.52 6.41
N ARG A 203 -3.33 0.21 6.64
CA ARG A 203 -4.02 -0.31 7.82
C ARG A 203 -3.36 0.14 9.12
N HIS A 204 -2.04 0.00 9.20
CA HIS A 204 -1.24 0.39 10.37
C HIS A 204 -1.26 1.91 10.59
N ARG A 205 -1.32 2.70 9.52
CA ARG A 205 -1.55 4.15 9.60
C ARG A 205 -2.94 4.48 10.16
N VAL A 206 -3.99 3.82 9.65
CA VAL A 206 -5.38 4.04 10.08
C VAL A 206 -5.56 3.74 11.57
N ILE A 207 -5.01 2.64 12.07
CA ILE A 207 -5.14 2.32 13.50
C ILE A 207 -4.37 3.29 14.41
N ARG A 208 -3.20 3.80 13.98
CA ARG A 208 -2.45 4.83 14.73
C ARG A 208 -3.27 6.11 14.87
N ASP A 209 -3.85 6.59 13.77
CA ASP A 209 -4.73 7.76 13.76
C ASP A 209 -5.97 7.55 14.65
N ALA A 210 -6.61 6.38 14.59
CA ALA A 210 -7.77 6.06 15.41
C ALA A 210 -7.43 6.01 16.91
N ALA A 211 -6.29 5.41 17.27
CA ALA A 211 -5.85 5.32 18.67
C ALA A 211 -5.54 6.70 19.27
N ILE A 212 -4.93 7.61 18.50
CA ILE A 212 -4.64 8.98 18.95
C ILE A 212 -5.95 9.75 19.18
N LYS A 213 -6.89 9.68 18.23
CA LYS A 213 -8.20 10.35 18.36
C LYS A 213 -9.00 9.83 19.55
N ALA A 214 -8.95 8.53 19.82
CA ALA A 214 -9.62 7.92 20.96
C ALA A 214 -8.89 8.10 22.30
N GLY A 215 -7.62 8.56 22.30
CA GLY A 215 -6.78 8.58 23.50
C GLY A 215 -6.35 7.19 23.98
N GLU A 216 -6.35 6.19 23.10
CA GLU A 216 -6.15 4.76 23.38
C GLU A 216 -4.77 4.27 22.90
N THR A 217 -3.77 5.16 22.92
CA THR A 217 -2.42 4.88 22.40
C THR A 217 -1.70 3.79 23.18
N GLY A 218 -1.98 3.65 24.49
CA GLY A 218 -1.43 2.55 25.30
C GLY A 218 -1.96 1.17 24.87
N PHE A 219 -3.26 1.08 24.53
CA PHE A 219 -3.85 -0.15 24.03
C PHE A 219 -3.29 -0.54 22.66
N LEU A 220 -3.03 0.45 21.79
CA LEU A 220 -2.36 0.21 20.51
C LEU A 220 -0.98 -0.44 20.68
N ILE A 221 -0.13 0.11 21.54
CA ILE A 221 1.22 -0.46 21.79
C ILE A 221 1.10 -1.89 22.36
N GLN A 222 0.23 -2.09 23.35
CA GLN A 222 -0.03 -3.42 23.91
C GLN A 222 -0.46 -4.43 22.83
N MET A 223 -1.28 -4.01 21.87
CA MET A 223 -1.74 -4.88 20.79
C MET A 223 -0.58 -5.34 19.88
N TYR A 224 0.35 -4.45 19.54
CA TYR A 224 1.56 -4.83 18.79
C TYR A 224 2.41 -5.80 19.61
N GLU A 225 2.71 -5.49 20.87
CA GLU A 225 3.52 -6.33 21.75
C GLU A 225 2.93 -7.74 21.94
N GLU A 226 1.61 -7.84 22.13
CA GLU A 226 0.90 -9.12 22.23
C GLU A 226 1.01 -9.93 20.94
N SER A 227 0.90 -9.28 19.78
CA SER A 227 0.96 -9.92 18.46
C SER A 227 2.37 -10.39 18.11
N ILE A 228 3.37 -9.55 18.39
CA ILE A 228 4.80 -9.88 18.29
C ILE A 228 5.12 -11.13 19.12
N LYS A 229 4.60 -11.23 20.35
CA LYS A 229 4.82 -12.41 21.21
C LYS A 229 4.27 -13.71 20.60
N TYR A 230 3.17 -13.66 19.84
CA TYR A 230 2.67 -14.84 19.12
C TYR A 230 3.62 -15.22 17.97
N LEU A 231 4.03 -14.23 17.19
CA LEU A 231 4.87 -14.40 16.00
C LEU A 231 6.33 -14.78 16.34
N ASP A 232 6.83 -14.41 17.52
CA ASP A 232 8.15 -14.83 18.01
C ASP A 232 8.28 -16.36 18.11
N ASN A 233 7.19 -17.07 18.36
CA ASN A 233 7.20 -18.55 18.42
C ASN A 233 7.51 -19.20 17.06
N VAL A 234 7.39 -18.44 15.97
CA VAL A 234 7.62 -18.89 14.59
C VAL A 234 8.64 -18.02 13.85
N ASN A 235 9.41 -17.20 14.57
CA ASN A 235 10.41 -16.28 14.00
C ASN A 235 9.86 -15.36 12.89
N ALA A 236 8.63 -14.85 13.06
CA ALA A 236 7.93 -14.07 12.04
C ALA A 236 7.52 -12.65 12.47
N ALA A 237 8.09 -12.16 13.57
CA ALA A 237 7.64 -10.93 14.21
C ALA A 237 8.35 -9.66 13.71
N ALA A 238 9.40 -9.78 12.88
CA ALA A 238 10.18 -8.65 12.39
C ALA A 238 9.35 -7.59 11.64
N PRO A 239 8.45 -7.96 10.71
CA PRO A 239 7.44 -7.05 10.13
C PRO A 239 6.71 -6.17 11.14
N LEU A 240 6.03 -6.79 12.11
CA LEU A 240 5.23 -6.06 13.11
C LEU A 240 6.09 -5.25 14.08
N ARG A 241 7.36 -5.61 14.28
CA ARG A 241 8.32 -4.78 15.02
C ARG A 241 8.64 -3.49 14.28
N CYS A 242 8.77 -3.51 12.95
CA CYS A 242 8.88 -2.27 12.16
C CYS A 242 7.65 -1.37 12.37
N ASP A 243 6.44 -1.94 12.32
CA ASP A 243 5.20 -1.18 12.57
C ASP A 243 5.11 -0.63 14.01
N LEU A 244 5.58 -1.39 15.00
CA LEU A 244 5.69 -0.93 16.39
C LEU A 244 6.69 0.22 16.54
N ALA A 245 7.84 0.15 15.86
CA ALA A 245 8.82 1.24 15.88
C ALA A 245 8.22 2.53 15.30
N ILE A 246 7.49 2.43 14.18
CA ILE A 246 6.75 3.55 13.59
C ILE A 246 5.67 4.05 14.56
N ALA A 247 4.98 3.16 15.30
CA ALA A 247 4.02 3.57 16.31
C ALA A 247 4.67 4.39 17.44
N HIS A 248 5.83 3.97 17.97
CA HIS A 248 6.56 4.78 18.96
C HIS A 248 6.92 6.17 18.42
N LEU A 249 7.30 6.26 17.16
CA LEU A 249 7.62 7.53 16.51
C LEU A 249 6.39 8.41 16.29
N GLU A 250 5.36 7.89 15.62
CA GLU A 250 4.21 8.68 15.18
C GLU A 250 3.21 8.96 16.30
N VAL A 251 3.16 8.11 17.33
CA VAL A 251 2.17 8.21 18.41
C VAL A 251 2.75 8.86 19.65
N HIS A 252 4.02 8.59 19.98
CA HIS A 252 4.67 9.07 21.20
C HIS A 252 5.84 10.04 20.96
N ASP A 253 6.25 10.25 19.70
CA ASP A 253 7.45 11.03 19.33
C ASP A 253 8.69 10.56 20.09
N ASP A 254 8.83 9.23 20.26
CA ASP A 254 9.92 8.59 20.99
C ASP A 254 10.89 7.88 20.03
N PRO A 255 11.85 8.61 19.43
CA PRO A 255 12.83 8.02 18.53
C PRO A 255 13.77 7.03 19.24
N ALA A 256 13.92 7.11 20.57
CA ALA A 256 14.77 6.18 21.31
C ALA A 256 14.08 4.82 21.47
N ALA A 257 12.78 4.80 21.80
CA ALA A 257 11.99 3.57 21.82
C ALA A 257 11.88 2.95 20.43
N ALA A 258 11.61 3.75 19.40
CA ALA A 258 11.57 3.28 18.01
C ALA A 258 12.90 2.61 17.59
N ARG A 259 14.05 3.27 17.86
CA ARG A 259 15.39 2.73 17.59
C ARG A 259 15.62 1.39 18.28
N LYS A 260 15.22 1.26 19.55
CA LYS A 260 15.41 0.02 20.30
C LYS A 260 14.65 -1.15 19.69
N VAL A 261 13.42 -0.92 19.21
CA VAL A 261 12.63 -1.97 18.53
C VAL A 261 13.26 -2.35 17.18
N LEU A 262 13.75 -1.37 16.42
CA LEU A 262 14.48 -1.61 15.17
C LEU A 262 15.81 -2.33 15.38
N ASP A 263 16.45 -2.13 16.54
CA ASP A 263 17.62 -2.91 16.91
C ASP A 263 17.28 -4.41 17.04
N GLU A 264 16.12 -4.75 17.61
CA GLU A 264 15.68 -6.15 17.67
C GLU A 264 15.41 -6.73 16.28
N VAL A 265 14.89 -5.94 15.33
CA VAL A 265 14.69 -6.37 13.93
C VAL A 265 16.03 -6.65 13.25
N LEU A 266 16.97 -5.72 13.33
CA LEU A 266 18.26 -5.86 12.66
C LEU A 266 19.15 -6.94 13.30
N ASP A 267 18.96 -7.23 14.59
CA ASP A 267 19.60 -8.35 15.28
C ASP A 267 18.87 -9.68 15.12
N SER A 268 17.71 -9.69 14.46
CA SER A 268 17.03 -10.93 14.10
C SER A 268 17.76 -11.63 12.95
N GLY A 269 17.72 -12.96 12.92
CA GLY A 269 18.18 -13.72 11.76
C GLY A 269 17.03 -13.99 10.80
N SER A 270 17.36 -14.37 9.56
CA SER A 270 16.37 -14.73 8.54
C SER A 270 16.70 -16.05 7.86
N THR A 271 15.67 -16.74 7.38
CA THR A 271 15.81 -17.93 6.54
C THR A 271 15.82 -17.60 5.05
N GLY A 272 15.64 -16.33 4.67
CA GLY A 272 15.46 -15.88 3.27
C GLY A 272 14.11 -16.26 2.67
N TRP A 273 13.17 -16.74 3.47
CA TRP A 273 11.79 -17.05 3.05
C TRP A 273 10.84 -15.98 3.60
N PRO A 274 9.69 -15.73 2.93
CA PRO A 274 8.66 -14.85 3.46
C PRO A 274 8.32 -15.15 4.93
N TYR A 275 8.12 -14.10 5.73
CA TYR A 275 7.76 -14.28 7.13
C TYR A 275 6.37 -14.92 7.23
N ALA A 276 6.26 -16.00 8.01
CA ALA A 276 4.99 -16.66 8.21
C ALA A 276 3.93 -15.68 8.74
N VAL A 277 2.67 -15.85 8.33
CA VAL A 277 1.51 -15.03 8.71
C VAL A 277 1.43 -13.66 8.00
N THR A 278 2.53 -12.91 7.88
CA THR A 278 2.52 -11.61 7.16
C THR A 278 2.80 -11.75 5.67
N ASP A 279 3.49 -12.82 5.27
CA ASP A 279 3.98 -13.07 3.91
C ASP A 279 4.97 -12.01 3.40
N GLU A 280 5.41 -11.09 4.25
CA GLU A 280 6.35 -10.03 3.88
C GLU A 280 7.74 -10.64 3.60
N LEU A 281 8.35 -10.19 2.51
CA LEU A 281 9.70 -10.59 2.13
C LEU A 281 10.74 -10.04 3.13
N PRO A 282 11.75 -10.84 3.53
CA PRO A 282 12.83 -10.37 4.39
C PRO A 282 13.58 -9.14 3.87
N GLU A 283 13.72 -9.01 2.56
CA GLU A 283 14.33 -7.86 1.89
C GLU A 283 13.53 -6.58 2.16
N SER A 284 12.20 -6.63 2.04
CA SER A 284 11.29 -5.50 2.31
C SER A 284 11.34 -5.09 3.79
N THR A 285 11.34 -6.08 4.70
CA THR A 285 11.51 -5.80 6.13
C THR A 285 12.87 -5.17 6.43
N LEU A 286 13.94 -5.64 5.80
CA LEU A 286 15.29 -5.09 5.97
C LEU A 286 15.38 -3.65 5.47
N GLU A 287 14.82 -3.35 4.30
CA GLU A 287 14.79 -2.01 3.73
C GLU A 287 14.09 -1.04 4.69
N ARG A 288 12.89 -1.38 5.15
CA ARG A 288 12.14 -0.59 6.14
C ARG A 288 12.94 -0.39 7.43
N ALA A 289 13.60 -1.45 7.91
CA ALA A 289 14.39 -1.38 9.13
C ALA A 289 15.60 -0.45 8.97
N ILE A 290 16.35 -0.54 7.87
CA ILE A 290 17.49 0.34 7.59
C ILE A 290 17.02 1.78 7.40
N GLY A 291 15.94 2.00 6.66
CA GLY A 291 15.36 3.32 6.40
C GLY A 291 14.98 4.02 7.69
N HIS A 292 14.08 3.42 8.48
CA HIS A 292 13.65 4.02 9.74
C HIS A 292 14.78 4.11 10.77
N GLN A 293 15.69 3.15 10.84
CA GLN A 293 16.82 3.22 11.78
C GLN A 293 17.77 4.37 11.43
N SER A 294 18.03 4.60 10.14
CA SER A 294 18.82 5.74 9.66
C SER A 294 18.17 7.06 10.07
N GLU A 295 16.86 7.18 9.90
CA GLU A 295 16.11 8.35 10.33
C GLU A 295 16.19 8.56 11.86
N MET A 296 16.00 7.51 12.67
CA MET A 296 16.00 7.62 14.13
C MET A 296 17.38 8.03 14.65
N ILE A 297 18.43 7.39 14.14
CA ILE A 297 19.82 7.74 14.48
C ILE A 297 20.09 9.21 14.15
N TYR A 298 19.66 9.68 12.98
CA TYR A 298 19.90 11.06 12.58
C TYR A 298 19.10 12.08 13.40
N ARG A 299 17.85 11.77 13.77
CA ARG A 299 17.05 12.61 14.68
C ARG A 299 17.75 12.77 16.03
N LEU A 300 18.17 11.66 16.65
CA LEU A 300 18.93 11.68 17.90
C LEU A 300 20.25 12.43 17.75
N PHE A 301 20.94 12.23 16.62
CA PHE A 301 22.18 12.94 16.33
C PHE A 301 21.98 14.45 16.27
N ARG A 302 20.90 14.93 15.64
CA ARG A 302 20.59 16.37 15.56
C ARG A 302 20.24 16.96 16.93
N GLN A 303 19.52 16.21 17.76
CA GLN A 303 19.10 16.63 19.10
C GLN A 303 20.27 16.67 20.09
N SER A 304 21.23 15.75 19.96
CA SER A 304 22.40 15.71 20.83
C SER A 304 23.32 16.92 20.61
N ARG A 305 23.84 17.44 21.73
CA ARG A 305 24.93 18.43 21.77
C ARG A 305 26.27 17.82 22.16
N ASP A 306 26.28 16.55 22.56
CA ASP A 306 27.47 15.83 23.00
C ASP A 306 28.22 15.24 21.78
N PRO A 307 29.49 15.64 21.54
CA PRO A 307 30.28 15.06 20.46
C PRO A 307 30.50 13.55 20.56
N GLU A 308 30.57 12.98 21.78
CA GLU A 308 30.78 11.54 21.97
C GLU A 308 29.51 10.76 21.61
N GLU A 309 28.35 11.20 22.09
CA GLU A 309 27.06 10.61 21.71
C GLU A 309 26.83 10.71 20.18
N LYS A 310 27.18 11.84 19.56
CA LYS A 310 27.15 12.00 18.09
C LYS A 310 28.07 11.01 17.37
N ARG A 311 29.24 10.71 17.94
CA ARG A 311 30.18 9.73 17.40
C ARG A 311 29.62 8.31 17.51
N GLU A 312 29.08 7.94 18.67
CA GLU A 312 28.43 6.63 18.88
C GLU A 312 27.25 6.41 17.92
N LEU A 313 26.44 7.45 17.69
CA LEU A 313 25.35 7.40 16.72
C LEU A 313 25.85 7.21 15.27
N LEU A 314 26.94 7.87 14.90
CA LEU A 314 27.57 7.69 13.58
C LEU A 314 28.13 6.26 13.41
N GLU A 315 28.84 5.75 14.41
CA GLU A 315 29.38 4.38 14.40
C GLU A 315 28.25 3.35 14.34
N SER A 316 27.13 3.60 15.04
CA SER A 316 25.93 2.77 14.94
C SER A 316 25.34 2.73 13.53
N LEU A 317 25.35 3.85 12.80
CA LEU A 317 24.87 3.92 11.42
C LEU A 317 25.82 3.22 10.44
N GLU A 318 27.13 3.37 10.66
CA GLU A 318 28.17 2.68 9.90
C GLU A 318 27.99 1.15 10.02
N GLY A 319 27.72 0.66 11.24
CA GLY A 319 27.60 -0.76 11.55
C GLY A 319 26.31 -1.45 11.12
N LEU A 320 25.29 -0.75 10.60
CA LEU A 320 23.98 -1.38 10.31
C LEU A 320 24.06 -2.61 9.42
N LEU A 321 24.89 -2.58 8.38
CA LEU A 321 25.03 -3.69 7.41
C LEU A 321 25.88 -4.87 7.92
N THR A 322 26.38 -4.79 9.15
CA THR A 322 27.15 -5.86 9.80
C THR A 322 26.32 -6.65 10.80
N ARG A 323 25.02 -6.34 10.90
CA ARG A 323 24.09 -6.99 11.83
C ARG A 323 23.50 -8.28 11.22
N PRO A 324 23.00 -9.20 12.06
CA PRO A 324 22.48 -10.50 11.62
C PRO A 324 21.55 -10.44 10.40
N LEU A 325 20.48 -9.65 10.43
CA LEU A 325 19.50 -9.62 9.33
C LEU A 325 20.13 -9.22 7.99
N PRO A 326 20.85 -8.07 7.86
CA PRO A 326 21.52 -7.73 6.61
C PRO A 326 22.65 -8.69 6.19
N LEU A 327 23.17 -9.52 7.09
CA LEU A 327 24.13 -10.57 6.71
C LEU A 327 23.45 -11.82 6.15
N ASP A 328 22.28 -12.19 6.69
CA ASP A 328 21.48 -13.31 6.21
C ASP A 328 20.77 -12.97 4.88
N VAL A 329 20.31 -11.73 4.75
CA VAL A 329 19.59 -11.21 3.58
C VAL A 329 20.27 -9.91 3.14
N PRO A 330 21.30 -9.97 2.29
CA PRO A 330 22.00 -8.76 1.86
C PRO A 330 21.06 -7.86 1.04
N PRO A 331 21.18 -6.52 1.15
CA PRO A 331 20.45 -5.60 0.28
C PRO A 331 20.67 -5.96 -1.19
N ASN A 332 19.58 -6.14 -1.93
CA ASN A 332 19.62 -6.54 -3.35
C ASN A 332 19.71 -5.35 -4.31
N SER A 333 19.64 -4.12 -3.79
CA SER A 333 19.69 -2.86 -4.54
C SER A 333 20.42 -1.78 -3.74
N ASP A 334 21.21 -0.95 -4.43
CA ASP A 334 21.85 0.23 -3.85
C ASP A 334 20.82 1.30 -3.45
N THR A 335 19.65 1.33 -4.11
CA THR A 335 18.55 2.26 -3.79
C THR A 335 18.08 2.11 -2.35
N PHE A 336 18.05 0.88 -1.83
CA PHE A 336 17.66 0.58 -0.44
C PHE A 336 18.61 1.20 0.59
N LEU A 337 19.82 1.59 0.16
CA LEU A 337 20.84 2.16 1.02
C LEU A 337 20.92 3.68 0.93
N PHE A 338 20.20 4.33 0.01
CA PHE A 338 20.37 5.76 -0.24
C PHE A 338 20.09 6.62 0.98
N LEU A 339 19.01 6.38 1.73
CA LEU A 339 18.73 7.15 2.95
C LEU A 339 19.89 7.02 3.96
N ARG A 340 20.41 5.80 4.15
CA ARG A 340 21.56 5.56 5.03
C ARG A 340 22.77 6.35 4.55
N LEU A 341 23.08 6.32 3.26
CA LEU A 341 24.26 6.99 2.68
C LEU A 341 24.17 8.52 2.78
N VAL A 342 23.03 9.12 2.41
CA VAL A 342 22.84 10.58 2.52
C VAL A 342 22.83 11.04 3.99
N THR A 343 22.32 10.20 4.89
CA THR A 343 22.36 10.45 6.34
C THR A 343 23.78 10.40 6.87
N MET A 344 24.56 9.37 6.53
CA MET A 344 25.98 9.28 6.87
C MET A 344 26.74 10.51 6.36
N ALA A 345 26.47 10.95 5.13
CA ALA A 345 27.11 12.14 4.60
C ALA A 345 26.79 13.41 5.40
N ARG A 346 25.53 13.64 5.77
CA ARG A 346 25.14 14.76 6.66
C ARG A 346 25.90 14.71 7.99
N MET A 347 26.01 13.52 8.60
CA MET A 347 26.74 13.34 9.85
C MET A 347 28.24 13.59 9.69
N TYR A 348 28.87 13.12 8.60
CA TYR A 348 30.28 13.38 8.30
C TYR A 348 30.57 14.84 7.94
N LEU A 349 29.66 15.56 7.28
CA LEU A 349 29.80 17.01 7.07
C LEU A 349 29.88 17.75 8.41
N LYS A 350 29.19 17.23 9.44
CA LYS A 350 29.20 17.81 10.79
C LYS A 350 30.39 17.39 11.64
N MET A 351 30.78 16.11 11.62
CA MET A 351 31.74 15.50 12.55
C MET A 351 33.10 15.15 11.93
N GLY A 352 33.19 15.18 10.60
CA GLY A 352 34.31 14.63 9.86
C GLY A 352 34.39 13.09 9.91
N PRO A 353 35.18 12.49 8.99
CA PRO A 353 35.98 13.17 7.97
C PRO A 353 35.18 13.58 6.72
N ALA A 354 35.45 14.77 6.18
CA ALA A 354 34.78 15.31 4.99
C ALA A 354 34.94 14.43 3.73
N ARG A 355 36.00 13.60 3.67
CA ARG A 355 36.21 12.65 2.57
C ARG A 355 35.13 11.58 2.50
N GLU A 356 34.65 11.12 3.65
CA GLU A 356 33.57 10.13 3.69
C GLU A 356 32.23 10.78 3.36
N ALA A 357 32.02 12.06 3.70
CA ALA A 357 30.86 12.81 3.21
C ALA A 357 30.82 12.88 1.68
N HIS A 358 31.94 13.27 1.05
CA HIS A 358 32.08 13.29 -0.40
C HIS A 358 31.82 11.91 -1.00
N LYS A 359 32.52 10.87 -0.51
CA LYS A 359 32.36 9.50 -1.01
C LYS A 359 30.90 9.03 -1.00
N ASN A 360 30.19 9.22 0.11
CA ASN A 360 28.80 8.77 0.24
C ASN A 360 27.86 9.57 -0.67
N LEU A 361 27.96 10.90 -0.72
CA LEU A 361 27.12 11.72 -1.60
C LEU A 361 27.38 11.46 -3.08
N GLN A 362 28.66 11.36 -3.48
CA GLN A 362 29.01 11.10 -4.87
C GLN A 362 28.56 9.70 -5.30
N GLY A 363 28.66 8.71 -4.41
CA GLY A 363 28.12 7.37 -4.68
C GLY A 363 26.62 7.41 -4.98
N VAL A 364 25.82 8.09 -4.15
CA VAL A 364 24.37 8.25 -4.40
C VAL A 364 24.13 8.98 -5.73
N ILE A 365 24.85 10.08 -6.00
CA ILE A 365 24.70 10.84 -7.25
C ILE A 365 25.02 9.97 -8.47
N ASP A 366 26.11 9.21 -8.44
CA ASP A 366 26.52 8.40 -9.57
C ASP A 366 25.51 7.27 -9.83
N THR A 367 25.10 6.54 -8.79
CA THR A 367 24.11 5.46 -8.90
C THR A 367 22.76 5.98 -9.39
N CYS A 368 22.25 7.09 -8.85
CA CYS A 368 20.97 7.64 -9.30
C CYS A 368 21.01 8.09 -10.76
N ILE A 369 22.11 8.72 -11.20
CA ILE A 369 22.24 9.12 -12.61
C ILE A 369 22.36 7.90 -13.52
N GLU A 370 23.05 6.84 -13.10
CA GLU A 370 23.12 5.58 -13.87
C GLU A 370 21.75 4.93 -14.03
N ALA A 371 20.96 4.86 -12.95
CA ALA A 371 19.59 4.34 -12.99
C ALA A 371 18.67 5.20 -13.88
N LEU A 372 18.66 6.52 -13.70
CA LEU A 372 17.82 7.43 -14.50
C LEU A 372 18.25 7.56 -15.98
N SER A 373 19.42 7.02 -16.33
CA SER A 373 19.91 6.93 -17.71
C SER A 373 19.61 5.58 -18.37
N ASP A 374 19.07 4.61 -17.64
CA ASP A 374 18.68 3.32 -18.20
C ASP A 374 17.29 3.37 -18.86
N LYS A 375 16.65 2.22 -19.08
CA LYS A 375 15.31 2.12 -19.69
C LYS A 375 14.27 1.52 -18.73
N VAL A 376 14.57 1.50 -17.44
CA VAL A 376 13.84 0.78 -16.40
C VAL A 376 13.02 1.78 -15.58
N GLY A 377 11.86 2.16 -16.09
CA GLY A 377 11.08 3.25 -15.50
C GLY A 377 10.52 3.00 -14.08
N TRP A 378 10.39 1.75 -13.63
CA TRP A 378 9.79 1.45 -12.32
C TRP A 378 10.65 1.95 -11.13
N ASN A 379 11.94 2.21 -11.34
CA ASN A 379 12.85 2.68 -10.30
C ASN A 379 13.13 4.20 -10.37
N ASP A 380 12.50 4.93 -11.29
CA ASP A 380 12.81 6.34 -11.54
C ASP A 380 12.48 7.23 -10.34
N SER A 381 11.28 7.09 -9.75
CA SER A 381 10.83 7.94 -8.63
C SER A 381 11.81 7.95 -7.45
N PRO A 382 12.22 6.79 -6.88
CA PRO A 382 13.22 6.76 -5.82
C PRO A 382 14.54 7.45 -6.22
N ASN A 383 15.04 7.22 -7.44
CA ASN A 383 16.29 7.80 -7.91
C ASN A 383 16.20 9.32 -8.11
N LEU A 384 15.07 9.84 -8.60
CA LEU A 384 14.82 11.29 -8.70
C LEU A 384 14.89 11.96 -7.33
N ILE A 385 14.26 11.35 -6.32
CA ILE A 385 14.19 11.89 -4.95
C ILE A 385 15.55 11.86 -4.27
N PHE A 386 16.28 10.75 -4.37
CA PHE A 386 17.57 10.64 -3.72
C PHE A 386 18.67 11.45 -4.43
N LEU A 387 18.60 11.60 -5.75
CA LEU A 387 19.46 12.56 -6.46
C LEU A 387 19.15 13.99 -6.01
N ALA A 388 17.88 14.39 -5.96
CA ALA A 388 17.48 15.70 -5.45
C ALA A 388 17.90 15.96 -4.00
N THR A 389 17.81 14.93 -3.15
CA THR A 389 18.25 14.96 -1.76
C THR A 389 19.77 15.17 -1.67
N ALA A 390 20.55 14.42 -2.45
CA ALA A 390 22.01 14.55 -2.49
C ALA A 390 22.44 15.95 -2.99
N LEU A 391 21.79 16.47 -4.04
CA LEU A 391 22.05 17.82 -4.55
C LEU A 391 21.71 18.90 -3.51
N SER A 392 20.63 18.71 -2.77
CA SER A 392 20.22 19.65 -1.72
C SER A 392 21.17 19.65 -0.51
N ILE A 393 21.70 18.48 -0.12
CA ILE A 393 22.74 18.38 0.90
C ILE A 393 24.02 19.09 0.43
N MET A 394 24.43 18.84 -0.81
CA MET A 394 25.61 19.48 -1.41
C MET A 394 25.45 21.00 -1.49
N ALA A 395 24.26 21.48 -1.86
CA ALA A 395 23.93 22.90 -1.93
C ALA A 395 24.16 23.61 -0.59
N GLY A 396 23.76 22.97 0.52
CA GLY A 396 23.98 23.49 1.88
C GLY A 396 25.44 23.53 2.31
N ALA A 397 26.33 22.77 1.63
CA ALA A 397 27.75 22.71 1.92
C ALA A 397 28.61 23.73 1.12
N VAL A 398 28.02 24.46 0.16
CA VAL A 398 28.74 25.37 -0.74
C VAL A 398 28.10 26.76 -0.81
N LYS A 399 28.87 27.80 -1.19
CA LYS A 399 28.39 29.21 -1.17
C LYS A 399 27.39 29.57 -2.27
N ASN A 400 27.32 28.79 -3.37
CA ASN A 400 26.48 29.07 -4.54
C ASN A 400 25.54 27.88 -4.85
N GLY A 401 24.89 27.33 -3.82
CA GLY A 401 24.04 26.14 -3.92
C GLY A 401 22.73 26.31 -4.71
N ASP A 402 22.34 27.52 -5.10
CA ASP A 402 21.02 27.80 -5.70
C ASP A 402 20.75 27.00 -6.99
N LYS A 403 21.78 26.79 -7.82
CA LYS A 403 21.65 25.97 -9.04
C LYS A 403 21.36 24.50 -8.71
N LEU A 404 22.00 23.97 -7.67
CA LEU A 404 21.78 22.61 -7.19
C LEU A 404 20.36 22.46 -6.62
N ILE A 405 19.89 23.43 -5.83
CA ILE A 405 18.51 23.45 -5.31
C ILE A 405 17.49 23.53 -6.44
N ARG A 406 17.72 24.40 -7.43
CA ARG A 406 16.85 24.49 -8.60
C ARG A 406 16.75 23.13 -9.31
N MET A 407 17.89 22.46 -9.49
CA MET A 407 17.92 21.16 -10.16
C MET A 407 17.24 20.07 -9.34
N ALA A 408 17.43 20.06 -8.02
CA ALA A 408 16.71 19.18 -7.12
C ALA A 408 15.19 19.35 -7.22
N ARG A 409 14.71 20.59 -7.36
CA ARG A 409 13.27 20.87 -7.59
C ARG A 409 12.77 20.33 -8.91
N ILE A 410 13.55 20.42 -9.98
CA ILE A 410 13.19 19.86 -11.30
C ILE A 410 13.05 18.35 -11.22
N LEU A 411 14.03 17.67 -10.62
CA LEU A 411 14.03 16.21 -10.50
C LEU A 411 12.78 15.71 -9.77
N VAL A 412 12.45 16.27 -8.60
CA VAL A 412 11.25 15.86 -7.86
C VAL A 412 9.97 16.26 -8.59
N SER A 413 9.97 17.35 -9.39
CA SER A 413 8.80 17.72 -10.22
C SER A 413 8.53 16.70 -11.34
N ALA A 414 9.55 15.96 -11.78
CA ALA A 414 9.44 14.96 -12.84
C ALA A 414 8.94 13.60 -12.35
N GLU A 415 8.66 13.43 -11.06
CA GLU A 415 8.32 12.15 -10.45
C GLU A 415 7.08 11.46 -11.06
N PHE A 416 6.15 12.24 -11.59
CA PHE A 416 4.93 11.73 -12.25
C PHE A 416 5.06 11.56 -13.76
N SER A 417 6.23 11.89 -14.32
CA SER A 417 6.43 11.94 -15.76
C SER A 417 7.22 10.74 -16.27
N ARG A 418 6.92 10.32 -17.51
CA ARG A 418 7.72 9.38 -18.28
C ARG A 418 8.99 10.09 -18.75
N LEU A 419 10.16 9.64 -18.30
CA LEU A 419 11.43 10.36 -18.48
C LEU A 419 12.08 10.12 -19.85
N THR A 420 11.81 8.96 -20.46
CA THR A 420 12.33 8.58 -21.78
C THR A 420 11.18 8.28 -22.74
N PRO A 421 11.30 8.63 -24.03
CA PRO A 421 10.31 8.24 -25.04
C PRO A 421 10.32 6.72 -25.20
N ASP A 422 9.14 6.09 -25.24
CA ASP A 422 9.03 4.70 -25.66
C ASP A 422 9.31 4.58 -27.16
N PRO A 423 10.12 3.60 -27.61
CA PRO A 423 10.35 3.37 -29.02
C PRO A 423 9.11 2.84 -29.77
N GLU A 424 7.99 2.60 -29.09
CA GLU A 424 6.77 2.01 -29.65
C GLU A 424 5.64 3.02 -29.92
N ASP A 425 5.76 4.29 -29.51
CA ASP A 425 4.71 5.31 -29.70
C ASP A 425 4.79 6.10 -31.02
N GLU A 426 5.63 5.70 -31.99
CA GLU A 426 5.66 6.30 -33.34
C GLU A 426 4.71 5.65 -34.36
N SER A 427 3.79 4.78 -33.93
CA SER A 427 2.72 4.32 -34.80
C SER A 427 1.49 3.89 -34.02
N GLU A 428 0.47 4.76 -33.93
CA GLU A 428 -0.96 4.39 -33.93
C GLU A 428 -1.86 5.65 -33.95
N ASP A 429 -1.82 6.38 -35.06
CA ASP A 429 -3.05 6.94 -35.64
C ASP A 429 -3.56 5.87 -36.63
N ASP A 430 -4.33 4.88 -36.15
CA ASP A 430 -5.39 4.22 -36.92
C ASP A 430 -6.24 3.31 -36.02
N GLU A 431 -7.53 3.34 -36.30
CA GLU A 431 -8.60 2.64 -35.60
C GLU A 431 -8.39 1.12 -35.47
N SER A 432 -9.09 0.56 -34.46
CA SER A 432 -9.61 -0.81 -34.33
C SER A 432 -8.81 -1.81 -33.49
N GLY A 433 -9.40 -2.12 -32.34
CA GLY A 433 -9.86 -3.48 -32.00
C GLY A 433 -8.81 -4.57 -31.81
N ASP A 434 -8.92 -5.18 -30.63
CA ASP A 434 -8.67 -6.60 -30.35
C ASP A 434 -7.34 -6.94 -29.66
N GLU A 435 -7.50 -7.28 -28.38
CA GLU A 435 -6.86 -8.38 -27.63
C GLU A 435 -5.34 -8.56 -27.70
N SER A 436 -4.68 -8.23 -26.58
CA SER A 436 -3.45 -8.91 -26.18
C SER A 436 -3.72 -9.86 -25.00
N GLU A 437 -3.57 -11.15 -25.30
CA GLU A 437 -3.52 -12.23 -24.33
C GLU A 437 -2.22 -12.13 -23.50
N SER A 438 -2.34 -12.17 -22.17
CA SER A 438 -1.24 -12.49 -21.26
C SER A 438 -1.56 -13.78 -20.53
N GLU A 439 -0.73 -14.79 -20.76
CA GLU A 439 -0.79 -16.10 -20.11
C GLU A 439 -0.47 -16.03 -18.61
N GLY A 440 -1.36 -16.61 -17.79
CA GLY A 440 -1.04 -17.57 -16.73
C GLY A 440 -0.08 -17.19 -15.60
N SER A 441 -0.65 -16.66 -14.50
CA SER A 441 -0.21 -17.02 -13.14
C SER A 441 -1.45 -17.19 -12.25
N ASP A 442 -1.67 -18.40 -11.76
CA ASP A 442 -2.67 -18.76 -10.76
C ASP A 442 -2.30 -18.10 -9.42
N ASP A 443 -3.00 -17.04 -9.04
CA ASP A 443 -3.08 -16.60 -7.65
C ASP A 443 -4.52 -16.29 -7.26
N ASN A 444 -4.97 -17.04 -6.26
CA ASN A 444 -6.33 -17.08 -5.76
C ASN A 444 -6.48 -15.98 -4.70
N ALA A 445 -6.79 -14.76 -5.13
CA ALA A 445 -7.12 -13.64 -4.28
C ALA A 445 -8.47 -13.04 -4.72
N GLU A 446 -9.52 -13.28 -3.93
CA GLU A 446 -10.75 -12.49 -4.02
C GLU A 446 -10.40 -11.04 -3.63
N PRO A 447 -10.69 -10.01 -4.44
CA PRO A 447 -10.53 -8.64 -4.01
C PRO A 447 -11.69 -8.25 -3.09
N ALA A 448 -11.34 -7.63 -1.98
CA ALA A 448 -12.24 -6.79 -1.21
C ALA A 448 -12.81 -5.72 -2.16
N GLU A 449 -14.14 -5.64 -2.22
CA GLU A 449 -14.83 -4.71 -3.09
C GLU A 449 -14.68 -3.28 -2.55
N GLU A 450 -13.83 -2.50 -3.21
CA GLU A 450 -13.95 -1.06 -3.22
C GLU A 450 -15.31 -0.69 -3.86
N ASP A 451 -16.20 -0.05 -3.08
CA ASP A 451 -17.15 0.92 -3.65
C ASP A 451 -16.33 2.17 -4.02
N SER A 452 -15.41 2.06 -4.98
CA SER A 452 -15.06 3.21 -5.81
C SER A 452 -16.17 3.31 -6.85
N ASP A 453 -16.88 4.44 -6.84
CA ASP A 453 -17.36 4.95 -8.11
C ASP A 453 -16.09 5.10 -8.96
N ASP A 454 -15.81 4.12 -9.84
CA ASP A 454 -14.74 4.18 -10.84
C ASP A 454 -15.07 5.31 -11.83
N GLU A 455 -14.97 6.55 -11.36
CA GLU A 455 -14.77 7.70 -12.23
C GLU A 455 -13.38 7.51 -12.84
N GLU A 456 -13.37 7.02 -14.08
CA GLU A 456 -12.20 6.89 -14.94
C GLU A 456 -11.32 8.16 -14.80
N LEU A 457 -10.12 8.02 -14.22
CA LEU A 457 -9.24 9.15 -13.95
C LEU A 457 -8.80 9.79 -15.26
N GLU A 458 -9.39 10.93 -15.63
CA GLU A 458 -8.97 11.70 -16.81
C GLU A 458 -7.65 12.45 -16.53
N PHE A 459 -6.56 11.94 -17.11
CA PHE A 459 -5.24 12.57 -16.98
C PHE A 459 -5.10 13.84 -17.84
N PRO A 460 -4.49 14.92 -17.33
CA PRO A 460 -4.31 16.14 -18.11
C PRO A 460 -3.22 15.99 -19.17
N THR A 461 -3.48 16.50 -20.37
CA THR A 461 -2.48 16.56 -21.46
C THR A 461 -1.50 17.74 -21.34
N THR A 462 -1.70 18.59 -20.34
CA THR A 462 -0.91 19.83 -20.13
C THR A 462 0.32 19.64 -19.24
N GLU A 463 0.53 18.45 -18.69
CA GLU A 463 1.66 18.13 -17.79
C GLU A 463 2.59 17.05 -18.36
N GLY A 464 2.67 16.98 -19.69
CA GLY A 464 3.54 16.05 -20.41
C GLY A 464 3.03 14.62 -20.40
N ASP A 465 3.94 13.68 -20.59
CA ASP A 465 3.68 12.25 -20.65
C ASP A 465 3.69 11.71 -19.23
N LEU A 466 2.51 11.35 -18.70
CA LEU A 466 2.35 10.90 -17.32
C LEU A 466 2.50 9.38 -17.19
N LEU A 467 2.89 8.94 -15.99
CA LEU A 467 2.97 7.51 -15.63
C LEU A 467 1.59 6.87 -15.39
N GLY A 468 0.52 7.65 -15.31
CA GLY A 468 -0.82 7.16 -15.02
C GLY A 468 -0.95 6.68 -13.57
N GLU A 469 -1.69 5.58 -13.38
CA GLU A 469 -1.93 4.96 -12.07
C GLU A 469 -0.65 4.43 -11.39
N PHE A 470 0.40 4.16 -12.17
CA PHE A 470 1.70 3.71 -11.65
C PHE A 470 2.51 4.83 -10.96
N GLY A 471 2.14 6.09 -11.15
CA GLY A 471 2.84 7.26 -10.59
C GLY A 471 2.18 7.85 -9.34
N ILE A 472 1.61 7.04 -8.44
CA ILE A 472 0.89 7.58 -7.28
C ILE A 472 1.82 7.97 -6.12
N ARG A 473 1.63 9.18 -5.59
CA ARG A 473 2.17 9.61 -4.29
C ARG A 473 1.08 9.98 -3.31
N THR A 474 1.23 9.49 -2.09
CA THR A 474 0.27 9.65 -1.01
C THR A 474 0.85 10.61 0.03
N CYS A 475 0.03 11.51 0.55
CA CYS A 475 0.47 12.45 1.59
C CYS A 475 0.71 11.72 2.91
N ASP A 476 1.91 11.85 3.48
CA ASP A 476 2.26 11.32 4.80
C ASP A 476 1.72 12.16 5.95
N GLY A 477 1.06 13.27 5.66
CA GLY A 477 0.41 14.11 6.66
C GLY A 477 -0.99 13.61 7.03
N PRO A 478 -1.58 14.12 8.13
CA PRO A 478 -2.84 13.67 8.71
C PRO A 478 -4.07 14.28 7.98
N CYS A 479 -3.94 14.62 6.70
CA CYS A 479 -5.06 15.15 5.91
C CYS A 479 -6.16 14.09 5.72
N ILE A 480 -7.42 14.54 5.77
CA ILE A 480 -8.61 13.71 5.59
C ILE A 480 -9.53 14.39 4.56
N PRO A 481 -9.87 13.74 3.45
CA PRO A 481 -9.30 12.48 2.98
C PRO A 481 -7.79 12.59 2.76
N ASN A 482 -7.08 11.46 2.79
CA ASN A 482 -5.66 11.48 2.48
C ASN A 482 -5.46 11.91 1.01
N LYS A 483 -4.55 12.85 0.76
CA LYS A 483 -4.36 13.40 -0.59
C LYS A 483 -3.45 12.51 -1.41
N HIS A 484 -3.92 12.12 -2.58
CA HIS A 484 -3.17 11.38 -3.59
C HIS A 484 -2.79 12.29 -4.77
N PHE A 485 -1.62 12.04 -5.34
CA PHE A 485 -1.04 12.78 -6.46
C PHE A 485 -0.64 11.79 -7.54
N TYR A 486 -1.22 11.94 -8.72
CA TYR A 486 -0.81 11.27 -9.96
C TYR A 486 -0.22 12.27 -10.98
N TRP A 487 -0.40 13.56 -10.71
CA TRP A 487 0.13 14.73 -11.40
C TRP A 487 -0.01 15.95 -10.47
N TRP A 488 0.54 17.10 -10.83
CA TRP A 488 0.53 18.28 -9.96
C TRP A 488 -0.83 18.97 -9.95
N GLY A 489 -1.40 19.31 -11.10
CA GLY A 489 -2.76 19.83 -11.24
C GLY A 489 -2.95 21.14 -10.52
N ASP A 490 -2.01 22.07 -10.69
CA ASP A 490 -1.87 23.33 -9.94
C ASP A 490 -1.70 23.17 -8.41
N ARG A 491 -1.53 21.94 -7.91
CA ARG A 491 -1.25 21.68 -6.49
C ARG A 491 0.25 21.72 -6.21
N SER A 492 0.59 22.09 -4.97
CA SER A 492 1.95 22.01 -4.45
C SER A 492 2.08 20.92 -3.39
N ALA A 493 3.26 20.31 -3.33
CA ALA A 493 3.67 19.41 -2.29
C ALA A 493 5.11 19.71 -1.83
N TYR A 494 5.52 19.05 -0.75
CA TYR A 494 6.78 19.29 -0.07
C TYR A 494 7.45 17.94 0.21
N GLN A 495 8.52 17.65 -0.54
CA GLN A 495 9.35 16.47 -0.32
C GLN A 495 10.30 16.72 0.85
N CYS A 496 10.21 15.90 1.90
CA CYS A 496 11.12 15.95 3.03
C CYS A 496 12.49 15.37 2.64
N LEU A 497 13.56 16.02 3.07
CA LEU A 497 14.93 15.61 2.77
C LEU A 497 15.60 14.80 3.90
N ILE A 498 14.81 14.35 4.88
CA ILE A 498 15.29 13.69 6.10
C ILE A 498 14.50 12.41 6.41
N CYS A 499 13.17 12.42 6.25
CA CYS A 499 12.36 11.23 6.44
C CYS A 499 12.63 10.22 5.32
N PHE A 500 12.38 8.93 5.61
CA PHE A 500 12.50 7.86 4.61
C PHE A 500 11.58 8.09 3.39
N ASP A 501 10.28 8.31 3.62
CA ASP A 501 9.30 8.49 2.53
C ASP A 501 8.61 9.87 2.51
N GLY A 502 9.01 10.77 3.40
CA GLY A 502 8.22 11.95 3.77
C GLY A 502 7.79 12.86 2.62
N PHE A 503 6.51 12.87 2.29
CA PHE A 503 5.88 13.70 1.27
C PHE A 503 4.61 14.35 1.79
N LEU A 504 4.58 15.68 1.83
CA LEU A 504 3.48 16.43 2.44
C LEU A 504 2.75 17.30 1.41
N CYS A 505 1.42 17.24 1.40
CA CYS A 505 0.61 18.27 0.77
C CYS A 505 0.82 19.62 1.49
N GLU A 506 0.48 20.72 0.81
CA GLU A 506 0.68 22.07 1.35
C GLU A 506 0.06 22.29 2.74
N GLU A 507 -1.17 21.85 2.96
CA GLU A 507 -1.84 21.94 4.27
C GLU A 507 -1.08 21.19 5.38
N CYS A 508 -0.56 19.99 5.08
CA CYS A 508 0.19 19.21 6.06
C CYS A 508 1.56 19.81 6.33
N TYR A 509 2.22 20.33 5.29
CA TYR A 509 3.46 21.09 5.46
C TYR A 509 3.22 22.33 6.35
N GLU A 510 2.20 23.13 6.08
CA GLU A 510 1.87 24.31 6.89
C GLU A 510 1.59 23.94 8.35
N LYS A 511 0.82 22.88 8.58
CA LYS A 511 0.55 22.34 9.92
C LYS A 511 1.84 21.91 10.63
N ARG A 512 2.79 21.30 9.92
CA ARG A 512 4.12 20.95 10.45
C ARG A 512 4.96 22.19 10.76
N GLN A 513 4.89 23.23 9.94
CA GLN A 513 5.58 24.51 10.20
C GLN A 513 4.98 25.27 11.38
N ALA A 514 3.66 25.24 11.56
CA ALA A 514 2.97 25.73 12.74
C ALA A 514 3.42 24.98 14.00
N ALA A 515 3.51 23.65 13.93
CA ALA A 515 4.00 22.83 15.04
C ALA A 515 5.45 23.15 15.43
N ASN A 516 6.33 23.42 14.45
CA ASN A 516 7.70 23.88 14.72
C ASN A 516 7.74 25.23 15.45
N LYS A 517 6.69 26.05 15.35
CA LYS A 517 6.53 27.32 16.07
C LYS A 517 5.82 27.17 17.42
N GLY A 518 5.51 25.95 17.85
CA GLY A 518 4.93 25.63 19.16
C GLY A 518 3.43 25.37 19.16
N GLU A 519 2.78 25.27 18.00
CA GLU A 519 1.38 24.82 17.94
C GLU A 519 1.28 23.31 18.24
N SER A 520 0.24 22.90 18.98
CA SER A 520 0.02 21.50 19.31
C SER A 520 -0.48 20.73 18.10
N LEU A 521 0.10 19.56 17.84
CA LEU A 521 -0.44 18.60 16.87
C LEU A 521 -1.47 17.71 17.55
N ASN A 522 -2.76 17.89 17.21
CA ASN A 522 -3.84 17.01 17.66
C ASN A 522 -4.04 15.82 16.71
N CYS A 523 -2.94 15.21 16.27
CA CYS A 523 -2.89 14.11 15.31
C CYS A 523 -1.59 13.33 15.51
N ARG A 524 -1.37 12.26 14.74
CA ARG A 524 -0.06 11.60 14.71
C ARG A 524 1.05 12.59 14.37
N HIS A 525 2.22 12.35 14.95
CA HIS A 525 3.45 13.03 14.57
C HIS A 525 3.82 12.58 13.15
N PHE A 526 4.18 13.54 12.32
CA PHE A 526 4.62 13.33 10.95
C PHE A 526 5.71 14.34 10.66
N CYS A 527 6.81 13.85 10.09
CA CYS A 527 8.09 14.54 9.99
C CYS A 527 8.61 15.09 11.33
N GLY A 528 9.93 15.02 11.54
CA GLY A 528 10.54 15.54 12.75
C GLY A 528 10.56 17.08 12.77
N GLN A 529 10.83 17.63 13.95
CA GLN A 529 11.00 19.05 14.13
C GLN A 529 12.14 19.59 13.26
N ASP A 530 11.91 20.76 12.66
CA ASP A 530 12.88 21.48 11.81
C ASP A 530 13.46 20.62 10.68
N HIS A 531 12.66 19.72 10.10
CA HIS A 531 13.04 19.02 8.88
C HIS A 531 13.14 19.99 7.69
N GLU A 532 13.99 19.63 6.73
CA GLU A 532 14.20 20.37 5.48
C GLU A 532 13.27 19.83 4.38
N TYR A 533 12.79 20.72 3.50
CA TYR A 533 11.83 20.38 2.46
C TYR A 533 12.15 21.04 1.12
N ILE A 534 11.82 20.35 0.03
CA ILE A 534 11.80 20.88 -1.34
C ILE A 534 10.34 21.11 -1.73
N LYS A 535 9.97 22.35 -2.11
CA LYS A 535 8.66 22.65 -2.68
C LYS A 535 8.60 22.22 -4.15
N VAL A 536 7.58 21.46 -4.51
CA VAL A 536 7.30 20.96 -5.85
C VAL A 536 5.83 21.20 -6.27
N PRO A 537 5.55 21.32 -7.58
CA PRO A 537 6.54 21.40 -8.66
C PRO A 537 7.35 22.71 -8.63
N ILE A 538 8.42 22.78 -9.40
CA ILE A 538 9.13 24.05 -9.66
C ILE A 538 8.19 25.04 -10.37
N GLU A 539 8.36 26.35 -10.13
CA GLU A 539 7.54 27.35 -10.82
C GLU A 539 7.67 27.22 -12.34
N GLY A 540 6.53 27.25 -13.04
CA GLY A 540 6.48 27.13 -14.49
C GLY A 540 6.56 25.70 -15.03
N TRP A 541 6.57 24.66 -14.18
CA TRP A 541 6.58 23.27 -14.62
C TRP A 541 5.44 22.95 -15.62
N LYS A 542 5.78 22.27 -16.73
CA LYS A 542 4.84 21.79 -17.76
C LYS A 542 5.01 20.30 -18.09
N GLY A 543 5.73 19.55 -17.25
CA GLY A 543 5.95 18.12 -17.43
C GLY A 543 7.23 17.74 -18.20
N VAL A 544 7.38 16.45 -18.43
CA VAL A 544 8.32 15.88 -19.42
C VAL A 544 7.52 15.42 -20.61
N LYS A 545 7.86 15.88 -21.81
CA LYS A 545 7.19 15.49 -23.06
C LYS A 545 8.22 15.02 -24.08
N ASP A 546 8.02 13.84 -24.65
CA ASP A 546 8.94 13.22 -25.61
C ASP A 546 10.39 13.20 -25.06
N GLY A 547 10.55 12.89 -23.76
CA GLY A 547 11.84 12.89 -23.06
C GLY A 547 12.45 14.27 -22.74
N LYS A 548 11.72 15.36 -23.00
CA LYS A 548 12.19 16.74 -22.74
C LYS A 548 11.48 17.39 -21.58
N VAL A 549 12.26 17.97 -20.68
CA VAL A 549 11.76 18.77 -19.56
C VAL A 549 11.23 20.10 -20.06
N MET A 550 9.98 20.42 -19.72
CA MET A 550 9.28 21.62 -20.16
C MET A 550 9.04 22.56 -18.96
N ILE A 551 9.60 23.77 -19.02
CA ILE A 551 9.40 24.84 -18.02
C ILE A 551 9.02 26.12 -18.75
N GLU A 552 7.98 26.79 -18.26
CA GLU A 552 7.45 28.03 -18.83
C GLU A 552 8.52 29.12 -18.95
N GLY A 553 8.75 29.59 -20.17
CA GLY A 553 9.75 30.63 -20.45
C GLY A 553 11.18 30.11 -20.62
N GLU A 554 11.39 28.80 -20.58
CA GLU A 554 12.69 28.16 -20.85
C GLU A 554 12.62 27.29 -22.12
N GLU A 555 13.77 27.12 -22.78
CA GLU A 555 13.88 26.18 -23.91
C GLU A 555 13.81 24.73 -23.39
N PRO A 556 13.09 23.82 -24.09
CA PRO A 556 13.04 22.41 -23.72
C PRO A 556 14.44 21.79 -23.63
N VAL A 557 14.69 21.01 -22.57
CA VAL A 557 15.97 20.32 -22.35
C VAL A 557 15.73 18.83 -22.28
N GLU A 558 16.48 18.05 -23.07
CA GLU A 558 16.49 16.59 -22.97
C GLU A 558 16.81 16.15 -21.54
N PHE A 559 16.03 15.24 -20.98
CA PHE A 559 16.24 14.78 -19.61
C PHE A 559 17.65 14.21 -19.40
N GLN A 560 18.17 13.48 -20.39
CA GLN A 560 19.54 12.94 -20.37
C GLN A 560 20.62 14.03 -20.40
N GLU A 561 20.38 15.14 -21.08
CA GLU A 561 21.28 16.29 -21.08
C GLU A 561 21.29 16.99 -19.71
N LEU A 562 20.13 17.06 -19.05
CA LEU A 562 20.01 17.56 -17.69
C LEU A 562 20.82 16.70 -16.70
N LEU A 563 20.75 15.37 -16.79
CA LEU A 563 21.57 14.46 -15.98
C LEU A 563 23.08 14.67 -16.24
N ARG A 564 23.48 14.85 -17.50
CA ARG A 564 24.87 15.14 -17.88
C ARG A 564 25.35 16.45 -17.24
N GLN A 565 24.55 17.52 -17.31
CA GLN A 565 24.87 18.81 -16.68
C GLN A 565 25.01 18.69 -15.16
N ILE A 566 24.16 17.91 -14.49
CA ILE A 566 24.29 17.61 -13.07
C ILE A 566 25.66 17.00 -12.77
N ARG A 567 26.01 15.93 -13.48
CA ARG A 567 27.23 15.14 -13.23
C ARG A 567 28.49 15.92 -13.56
N GLU A 568 28.59 16.44 -14.77
CA GLU A 568 29.85 16.92 -15.34
C GLU A 568 30.17 18.37 -14.97
N GLU A 569 29.13 19.17 -14.69
CA GLU A 569 29.26 20.61 -14.46
C GLU A 569 28.93 20.96 -13.00
N LEU A 570 27.68 20.73 -12.57
CA LEU A 570 27.20 21.22 -11.28
C LEU A 570 27.87 20.53 -10.08
N CYS A 571 27.89 19.19 -10.05
CA CYS A 571 28.49 18.45 -8.94
C CYS A 571 30.01 18.69 -8.86
N LYS A 572 30.67 18.79 -10.02
CA LYS A 572 32.10 19.06 -10.10
C LYS A 572 32.45 20.46 -9.60
N GLU A 573 31.73 21.49 -10.06
CA GLU A 573 31.91 22.87 -9.59
C GLU A 573 31.67 22.97 -8.08
N ALA A 574 30.65 22.28 -7.57
CA ALA A 574 30.33 22.25 -6.15
C ALA A 574 31.42 21.57 -5.32
N TRP A 575 31.95 20.42 -5.75
CA TRP A 575 33.06 19.78 -5.05
C TRP A 575 34.34 20.59 -5.10
N ASP A 576 34.67 21.18 -6.25
CA ASP A 576 35.79 22.11 -6.36
C ASP A 576 35.60 23.26 -5.35
N SER A 577 34.42 23.91 -5.31
CA SER A 577 34.13 24.95 -4.33
C SER A 577 34.20 24.46 -2.88
N PHE A 578 33.82 23.22 -2.59
CA PHE A 578 33.87 22.64 -1.24
C PHE A 578 35.31 22.40 -0.77
N TRP A 579 36.19 21.90 -1.66
CA TRP A 579 37.57 21.58 -1.31
C TRP A 579 38.54 22.76 -1.44
N TYR A 580 38.31 23.70 -2.36
CA TYR A 580 39.08 24.94 -2.48
C TYR A 580 38.63 26.03 -1.48
N GLY A 581 37.44 25.86 -0.88
CA GLY A 581 36.73 26.85 -0.04
C GLY A 581 37.40 27.18 1.29
#